data_AF-A0ABC9C2P3-F1
#
_entry.id   AF-A0ABC9C2P3-F1
#
_cell.length_a   1.000
_cell.length_b   1.000
_cell.length_c   1.000
_cell.angle_alpha   90.00
_cell.angle_beta   90.00
_cell.angle_gamma   90.00
#
_symmetry.space_group_name_H-M   'P 1'
#
loop_
_entity.id
_entity.type
_entity.pdbx_description
1 polymer ?
#
loop_
_entity_poly.entity_id
_entity_poly.type
_entity_poly.pdbx_seq_one_letter_code
_entity_poly.pdbx_strand_id
1 'polypeptide(L)'
;MDAALLAVLVEHHNNGDHAQNGWKPHVYNAAIRNVREKCGVEITKDNIASRSKTFDKHYEIISKILSQSGFGWDWENDKLLIDSDDVWNRYVEANKAAACYKTKVVKNWEAITTIYSKDHANGEGARTGAESAQVSAEELEEATPDIPQKRQRTGEAILSMLGDMRTSFQDALKANEPLPMPQATPPAQILATLEEIPDLARSDLLRSYGKLILSERLVQALMELPMDMRKEWLLMLN
;
A
#
# COMPACT_ATOMS: atom_id res chain seq x y z
N MET A 1 -16.91 -12.87 -14.67
CA MET A 1 -17.28 -11.46 -14.50
C MET A 1 -16.13 -10.64 -13.92
N ASP A 2 -15.67 -10.91 -12.69
CA ASP A 2 -14.61 -10.10 -12.05
C ASP A 2 -13.34 -9.96 -12.87
N ALA A 3 -12.85 -11.05 -13.48
CA ALA A 3 -11.67 -10.99 -14.34
C ALA A 3 -11.86 -10.02 -15.53
N ALA A 4 -13.05 -9.99 -16.14
CA ALA A 4 -13.36 -9.06 -17.23
C ALA A 4 -13.47 -7.62 -16.71
N LEU A 5 -14.06 -7.41 -15.53
CA LEU A 5 -14.12 -6.10 -14.91
C LEU A 5 -12.71 -5.58 -14.57
N LEU A 6 -11.93 -6.37 -13.82
CA LEU A 6 -10.60 -6.00 -13.36
C LEU A 6 -9.62 -5.76 -14.51
N ALA A 7 -9.72 -6.50 -15.63
CA ALA A 7 -8.89 -6.23 -16.80
C ALA A 7 -9.00 -4.77 -17.29
N VAL A 8 -10.23 -4.24 -17.34
CA VAL A 8 -10.47 -2.84 -17.74
C VAL A 8 -10.00 -1.87 -16.66
N LEU A 9 -10.25 -2.19 -15.39
CA LEU A 9 -9.83 -1.33 -14.29
C LEU A 9 -8.30 -1.24 -14.17
N VAL A 10 -7.57 -2.32 -14.41
CA VAL A 10 -6.09 -2.32 -14.43
C VAL A 10 -5.57 -1.48 -15.60
N GLU A 11 -6.12 -1.64 -16.79
CA GLU A 11 -5.74 -0.82 -17.96
C GLU A 11 -5.90 0.68 -17.68
N HIS A 12 -7.07 1.07 -17.16
CA HIS A 12 -7.34 2.47 -16.83
C HIS A 12 -6.60 2.96 -15.57
N HIS A 13 -6.28 2.07 -14.63
CA HIS A 13 -5.39 2.39 -13.51
C HIS A 13 -4.03 2.85 -14.04
N ASN A 14 -3.44 2.05 -14.94
CA ASN A 14 -2.13 2.34 -15.54
C ASN A 14 -2.13 3.62 -16.39
N ASN A 15 -3.28 3.99 -16.95
CA ASN A 15 -3.47 5.23 -17.70
C ASN A 15 -3.74 6.46 -16.81
N GLY A 16 -3.82 6.30 -15.48
CA GLY A 16 -4.13 7.40 -14.55
C GLY A 16 -5.57 7.92 -14.67
N ASP A 17 -6.51 7.08 -15.09
CA ASP A 17 -7.92 7.46 -15.29
C ASP A 17 -8.77 7.48 -14.01
N HIS A 18 -8.14 7.89 -12.92
CA HIS A 18 -8.78 8.13 -11.63
C HIS A 18 -9.48 9.49 -11.60
N ALA A 19 -10.56 9.55 -10.85
CA ALA A 19 -11.26 10.76 -10.43
C ALA A 19 -11.04 10.93 -8.92
N GLN A 20 -11.45 12.08 -8.35
CA GLN A 20 -11.28 12.36 -6.92
C GLN A 20 -11.88 11.26 -6.02
N ASN A 21 -13.01 10.67 -6.44
CA ASN A 21 -13.76 9.66 -5.68
C ASN A 21 -14.01 8.37 -6.51
N GLY A 22 -12.99 7.85 -7.17
CA GLY A 22 -13.07 6.58 -7.92
C GLY A 22 -12.69 6.74 -9.38
N TRP A 23 -13.51 6.23 -10.31
CA TRP A 23 -13.16 6.20 -11.72
C TRP A 23 -13.81 7.34 -12.53
N LYS A 24 -13.16 7.76 -13.62
CA LYS A 24 -13.78 8.67 -14.60
C LYS A 24 -14.97 8.00 -15.30
N PRO A 25 -15.97 8.77 -15.80
CA PRO A 25 -17.18 8.21 -16.42
C PRO A 25 -16.92 7.25 -17.59
N HIS A 26 -15.88 7.46 -18.39
CA HIS A 26 -15.57 6.59 -19.53
C HIS A 26 -15.08 5.20 -19.10
N VAL A 27 -14.40 5.10 -17.95
CA VAL A 27 -13.93 3.83 -17.39
C VAL A 27 -15.12 2.94 -17.04
N TYR A 28 -16.15 3.50 -16.40
CA TYR A 28 -17.38 2.77 -16.10
C TYR A 28 -18.05 2.26 -17.37
N ASN A 29 -18.16 3.09 -18.41
CA ASN A 29 -18.76 2.68 -19.67
C ASN A 29 -17.95 1.58 -20.36
N ALA A 30 -16.62 1.68 -20.34
CA ALA A 30 -15.72 0.66 -20.87
C ALA A 30 -15.88 -0.67 -20.12
N ALA A 31 -15.95 -0.63 -18.79
CA ALA A 31 -16.15 -1.80 -17.94
C ALA A 31 -17.50 -2.48 -18.20
N ILE A 32 -18.59 -1.69 -18.28
CA ILE A 32 -19.93 -2.20 -18.60
C ILE A 32 -19.91 -2.91 -19.96
N ARG A 33 -19.36 -2.26 -20.99
CA ARG A 33 -19.27 -2.83 -22.35
C ARG A 33 -18.44 -4.13 -22.34
N ASN A 34 -17.27 -4.13 -21.72
CA ASN A 34 -16.40 -5.30 -21.72
C ASN A 34 -17.01 -6.48 -20.93
N VAL A 35 -17.70 -6.22 -19.81
CA VAL A 35 -18.41 -7.28 -19.07
C VAL A 35 -19.57 -7.82 -19.89
N ARG A 36 -20.34 -6.96 -20.58
CA ARG A 36 -21.39 -7.38 -21.49
C ARG A 36 -20.84 -8.29 -22.60
N GLU A 37 -19.76 -7.88 -23.26
CA GLU A 37 -19.15 -8.62 -24.37
C GLU A 37 -18.54 -9.96 -23.92
N LYS A 38 -17.78 -9.98 -22.82
CA LYS A 38 -17.06 -11.18 -22.37
C LYS A 38 -17.89 -12.14 -21.53
N CYS A 39 -18.89 -11.64 -20.82
CA CYS A 39 -19.69 -12.45 -19.89
C CYS A 39 -21.16 -12.57 -20.29
N GLY A 40 -21.64 -11.77 -21.26
CA GLY A 40 -23.05 -11.78 -21.66
C GLY A 40 -24.01 -11.22 -20.61
N VAL A 41 -23.51 -10.44 -19.64
CA VAL A 41 -24.29 -9.92 -18.51
C VAL A 41 -24.32 -8.39 -18.54
N GLU A 42 -25.49 -7.83 -18.31
CA GLU A 42 -25.67 -6.41 -18.05
C GLU A 42 -25.29 -6.05 -16.62
N ILE A 43 -24.44 -5.04 -16.47
CA ILE A 43 -24.08 -4.47 -15.17
C ILE A 43 -24.23 -2.95 -15.21
N THR A 44 -24.49 -2.35 -14.06
CA THR A 44 -24.59 -0.91 -13.88
C THR A 44 -23.34 -0.34 -13.22
N LYS A 45 -23.24 0.99 -13.18
CA LYS A 45 -22.21 1.69 -12.42
C LYS A 45 -22.23 1.32 -10.93
N ASP A 46 -23.42 1.11 -10.36
CA ASP A 46 -23.58 0.73 -8.95
C ASP A 46 -23.07 -0.68 -8.68
N ASN A 47 -23.26 -1.62 -9.63
CA ASN A 47 -22.65 -2.95 -9.53
C ASN A 47 -21.12 -2.85 -9.50
N ILE A 48 -20.54 -2.01 -10.37
CA ILE A 48 -19.08 -1.78 -10.39
C ILE A 48 -18.63 -1.14 -9.08
N ALA A 49 -19.28 -0.08 -8.62
CA ALA A 49 -18.92 0.61 -7.38
C ALA A 49 -18.99 -0.31 -6.16
N SER A 50 -20.04 -1.14 -6.06
CA SER A 50 -20.19 -2.12 -4.99
C SER A 50 -19.10 -3.20 -5.04
N ARG A 51 -18.77 -3.68 -6.25
CA ARG A 51 -17.69 -4.66 -6.42
C ARG A 51 -16.31 -4.07 -6.10
N SER A 52 -16.05 -2.83 -6.52
CA SER A 52 -14.83 -2.09 -6.18
C SER A 52 -14.64 -1.95 -4.67
N LYS A 53 -15.69 -1.62 -3.90
CA LYS A 53 -15.63 -1.62 -2.43
C LYS A 53 -15.27 -2.99 -1.85
N THR A 54 -15.69 -4.07 -2.52
CA THR A 54 -15.36 -5.42 -2.10
C THR A 54 -13.88 -5.74 -2.35
N PHE A 55 -13.34 -5.34 -3.51
CA PHE A 55 -11.92 -5.50 -3.84
C PHE A 55 -11.04 -4.69 -2.89
N ASP A 56 -11.41 -3.45 -2.62
CA ASP A 56 -10.74 -2.58 -1.65
C ASP A 56 -10.67 -3.24 -0.26
N LYS A 57 -11.82 -3.72 0.24
CA LYS A 57 -11.87 -4.46 1.51
C LYS A 57 -11.05 -5.75 1.52
N HIS A 58 -11.00 -6.47 0.39
CA HIS A 58 -10.12 -7.63 0.26
C HIS A 58 -8.67 -7.22 0.37
N TYR A 59 -8.27 -6.18 -0.36
CA TYR A 59 -6.92 -5.63 -0.33
C TYR A 59 -6.51 -5.22 1.07
N GLU A 60 -7.31 -4.40 1.75
CA GLU A 60 -7.00 -3.91 3.09
C GLU A 60 -6.78 -5.03 4.12
N ILE A 61 -7.61 -6.07 4.09
CA ILE A 61 -7.52 -7.16 5.08
C ILE A 61 -6.36 -8.09 4.73
N ILE A 62 -6.29 -8.55 3.48
CA ILE A 62 -5.26 -9.53 3.08
C ILE A 62 -3.87 -8.89 3.13
N SER A 63 -3.69 -7.64 2.71
CA SER A 63 -2.38 -6.96 2.80
C SER A 63 -1.87 -6.84 4.25
N LYS A 64 -2.78 -6.57 5.21
CA LYS A 64 -2.44 -6.57 6.64
C LYS A 64 -2.11 -7.95 7.19
N ILE A 65 -2.69 -9.02 6.64
CA ILE A 65 -2.33 -10.39 7.01
C ILE A 65 -0.96 -10.73 6.45
N LEU A 66 -0.73 -10.46 5.16
CA LEU A 66 0.52 -10.75 4.45
C LEU A 66 1.71 -9.92 4.96
N SER A 67 1.48 -8.83 5.68
CA SER A 67 2.55 -8.07 6.34
C SER A 67 3.05 -8.71 7.63
N GLN A 68 2.40 -9.76 8.13
CA GLN A 68 2.81 -10.49 9.32
C GLN A 68 3.69 -11.69 8.96
N SER A 69 4.61 -12.05 9.86
CA SER A 69 5.40 -13.26 9.73
C SER A 69 4.51 -14.51 9.82
N GLY A 70 4.78 -15.49 8.96
CA GLY A 70 4.07 -16.77 8.94
C GLY A 70 2.81 -16.81 8.06
N PHE A 71 2.64 -15.77 7.23
CA PHE A 71 1.60 -15.68 6.23
C PHE A 71 2.20 -15.45 4.85
N GLY A 72 1.62 -16.10 3.85
CA GLY A 72 1.93 -15.91 2.45
C GLY A 72 0.67 -15.95 1.60
N TRP A 73 0.85 -15.80 0.29
CA TRP A 73 -0.23 -15.94 -0.67
C TRP A 73 -0.01 -17.20 -1.51
N ASP A 74 -1.03 -18.05 -1.58
CA ASP A 74 -1.07 -19.22 -2.44
C ASP A 74 -1.63 -18.80 -3.81
N TRP A 75 -0.73 -18.57 -4.77
CA TRP A 75 -1.06 -18.14 -6.13
C TRP A 75 -1.80 -19.20 -6.95
N GLU A 76 -1.68 -20.48 -6.58
CA GLU A 76 -2.34 -21.57 -7.31
C GLU A 76 -3.80 -21.74 -6.87
N ASN A 77 -4.06 -21.58 -5.57
CA ASN A 77 -5.38 -21.79 -4.98
C ASN A 77 -6.13 -20.49 -4.66
N ASP A 78 -5.56 -19.33 -4.99
CA ASP A 78 -6.14 -18.00 -4.77
C ASP A 78 -6.55 -17.77 -3.30
N LYS A 79 -5.71 -18.16 -2.33
CA LYS A 79 -6.02 -18.08 -0.89
C LYS A 79 -4.78 -17.77 -0.05
N LEU A 80 -4.98 -17.54 1.25
CA LEU A 80 -3.87 -17.39 2.19
C LEU A 80 -3.12 -18.69 2.39
N LEU A 81 -1.79 -18.61 2.34
CA LEU A 81 -0.87 -19.63 2.82
C LEU A 81 -0.52 -19.28 4.27
N ILE A 82 -0.59 -20.27 5.16
CA ILE A 82 -0.41 -20.08 6.60
C ILE A 82 0.57 -21.14 7.08
N ASP A 83 1.62 -20.74 7.79
CA ASP A 83 2.66 -21.66 8.26
C ASP A 83 2.13 -22.69 9.28
N SER A 84 1.20 -22.28 10.16
CA SER A 84 0.56 -23.18 11.12
C SER A 84 -0.77 -22.65 11.66
N ASP A 85 -1.58 -23.55 12.22
CA ASP A 85 -2.84 -23.18 12.88
C ASP A 85 -2.61 -22.25 14.09
N ASP A 86 -1.50 -22.38 14.80
CA ASP A 86 -1.16 -21.50 15.92
C ASP A 86 -0.89 -20.07 15.47
N VAL A 87 -0.23 -19.88 14.32
CA VAL A 87 -0.01 -18.56 13.71
C VAL A 87 -1.36 -17.92 13.36
N TRP A 88 -2.27 -18.68 12.74
CA TRP A 88 -3.61 -18.20 12.43
C TRP A 88 -4.41 -17.82 13.68
N ASN A 89 -4.43 -18.68 14.69
CA ASN A 89 -5.22 -18.50 15.90
C ASN A 89 -4.80 -17.24 16.66
N ARG A 90 -3.48 -17.00 16.80
CA ARG A 90 -2.96 -15.76 17.42
C ARG A 90 -3.37 -14.51 16.66
N TYR A 91 -3.32 -14.54 15.32
CA TYR A 91 -3.71 -13.40 14.51
C TYR A 91 -5.20 -13.08 14.63
N VAL A 92 -6.07 -14.10 14.55
CA VAL A 92 -7.52 -13.94 14.60
C VAL A 92 -8.02 -13.51 15.97
N GLU A 93 -7.34 -13.88 17.06
CA GLU A 93 -7.68 -13.43 18.41
C GLU A 93 -7.70 -11.90 18.50
N ALA A 94 -6.70 -11.24 17.88
CA ALA A 94 -6.64 -9.79 17.76
C ALA A 94 -7.49 -9.22 16.60
N ASN A 95 -7.79 -10.03 15.57
CA ASN A 95 -8.42 -9.59 14.31
C ASN A 95 -9.63 -10.44 13.91
N LYS A 96 -10.68 -10.46 14.74
CA LYS A 96 -11.86 -11.33 14.54
C LYS A 96 -12.53 -11.18 13.16
N ALA A 97 -12.50 -9.97 12.57
CA ALA A 97 -13.06 -9.73 11.24
C ALA A 97 -12.33 -10.47 10.10
N ALA A 98 -11.06 -10.84 10.31
CA ALA A 98 -10.25 -11.59 9.36
C ALA A 98 -10.56 -13.09 9.38
N ALA A 99 -11.33 -13.60 10.35
CA ALA A 99 -11.59 -15.03 10.52
C ALA A 99 -12.11 -15.72 9.25
N CYS A 100 -12.94 -15.02 8.47
CA CYS A 100 -13.47 -15.55 7.23
C CYS A 100 -12.41 -15.82 6.16
N TYR A 101 -11.22 -15.21 6.23
CA TYR A 101 -10.17 -15.33 5.21
C TYR A 101 -9.34 -16.61 5.32
N LYS A 102 -9.41 -17.39 6.42
CA LYS A 102 -8.64 -18.63 6.57
C LYS A 102 -8.80 -19.57 5.39
N THR A 103 -10.04 -19.71 4.92
CA THR A 103 -10.43 -20.63 3.85
C THR A 103 -11.01 -19.91 2.64
N LYS A 104 -10.96 -18.57 2.63
CA LYS A 104 -11.59 -17.80 1.56
C LYS A 104 -10.71 -17.79 0.33
N VAL A 105 -11.31 -18.14 -0.80
CA VAL A 105 -10.71 -17.95 -2.11
C VAL A 105 -11.00 -16.52 -2.59
N VAL A 106 -9.96 -15.75 -2.87
CA VAL A 106 -10.01 -14.40 -3.43
C VAL A 106 -9.22 -14.37 -4.73
N LYS A 107 -9.93 -14.59 -5.83
CA LYS A 107 -9.35 -14.60 -7.18
C LYS A 107 -8.89 -13.22 -7.62
N ASN A 108 -7.98 -13.20 -8.59
CA ASN A 108 -7.45 -11.98 -9.21
C ASN A 108 -6.69 -11.09 -8.21
N TRP A 109 -6.02 -11.71 -7.24
CA TRP A 109 -5.29 -10.98 -6.20
C TRP A 109 -4.26 -10.02 -6.79
N GLU A 110 -3.52 -10.44 -7.82
CA GLU A 110 -2.57 -9.58 -8.54
C GLU A 110 -3.22 -8.28 -9.03
N ALA A 111 -4.31 -8.37 -9.79
CA ALA A 111 -5.04 -7.19 -10.30
C ALA A 111 -5.59 -6.31 -9.17
N ILE A 112 -6.07 -6.92 -8.07
CA ILE A 112 -6.52 -6.19 -6.88
C ILE A 112 -5.34 -5.44 -6.25
N THR A 113 -4.18 -6.08 -6.07
CA THR A 113 -2.99 -5.40 -5.52
C THR A 113 -2.49 -4.29 -6.43
N THR A 114 -2.55 -4.45 -7.75
CA THR A 114 -2.17 -3.40 -8.70
C THR A 114 -3.04 -2.14 -8.55
N ILE A 115 -4.36 -2.30 -8.40
CA ILE A 115 -5.29 -1.16 -8.38
C ILE A 115 -5.30 -0.45 -7.02
N TYR A 116 -5.22 -1.22 -5.93
CA TYR A 116 -5.53 -0.75 -4.58
C TYR A 116 -4.29 -0.59 -3.68
N SER A 117 -3.08 -0.79 -4.20
CA SER A 117 -1.86 -0.52 -3.42
C SER A 117 -1.77 0.94 -2.98
N LYS A 118 -1.26 1.16 -1.76
CA LYS A 118 -1.26 2.48 -1.09
C LYS A 118 -0.24 3.48 -1.63
N ASP A 119 0.45 3.17 -2.72
CA ASP A 119 1.39 4.11 -3.37
C ASP A 119 0.68 5.19 -4.21
N HIS A 120 -0.64 5.30 -4.10
CA HIS A 120 -1.44 6.31 -4.77
C HIS A 120 -2.20 7.16 -3.74
N ALA A 121 -2.11 8.48 -3.87
CA ALA A 121 -2.76 9.44 -2.97
C ALA A 121 -4.27 9.20 -2.92
N ASN A 122 -4.74 8.55 -1.87
CA ASN A 122 -6.15 8.58 -1.49
C ASN A 122 -6.39 9.91 -0.75
N GLY A 123 -7.51 10.56 -1.01
CA GLY A 123 -7.89 11.79 -0.31
C GLY A 123 -8.33 11.53 1.15
N GLU A 124 -7.79 10.53 1.86
CA GLU A 124 -8.18 10.16 3.24
C GLU A 124 -7.93 11.29 4.27
N GLY A 125 -7.40 12.44 3.86
CA GLY A 125 -7.34 13.66 4.68
C GLY A 125 -8.59 14.54 4.65
N ALA A 126 -9.57 14.30 3.77
CA ALA A 126 -10.72 15.19 3.64
C ALA A 126 -11.83 14.87 4.66
N ARG A 127 -11.73 15.45 5.87
CA ARG A 127 -12.88 15.56 6.77
C ARG A 127 -13.91 16.53 6.18
N THR A 128 -15.06 16.01 5.79
CA THR A 128 -16.22 16.86 5.45
C THR A 128 -16.93 17.23 6.76
N GLY A 129 -17.22 18.52 6.94
CA GLY A 129 -17.65 19.13 8.20
C GLY A 129 -19.08 18.82 8.67
N ALA A 130 -19.60 17.62 8.43
CA ALA A 130 -20.97 17.27 8.79
C ALA A 130 -21.10 15.82 9.23
N GLU A 131 -20.45 15.44 10.33
CA GLU A 131 -20.78 14.21 11.09
C GLU A 131 -20.17 14.28 12.50
N SER A 132 -20.52 15.34 13.24
CA SER A 132 -20.46 15.35 14.71
C SER A 132 -21.89 15.50 15.20
N ALA A 133 -22.59 14.39 15.40
CA ALA A 133 -23.76 14.36 16.26
C ALA A 133 -24.06 12.93 16.72
N GLN A 134 -24.25 12.80 18.03
CA GLN A 134 -24.84 11.69 18.79
C GLN A 134 -23.89 10.57 19.21
N VAL A 135 -23.41 10.64 20.47
CA VAL A 135 -24.01 9.95 21.65
C VAL A 135 -23.70 10.79 22.90
N SER A 136 -24.70 11.45 23.49
CA SER A 136 -25.25 11.31 24.87
C SER A 136 -24.19 11.32 25.99
N ALA A 137 -23.99 12.39 26.78
CA ALA A 137 -24.84 13.11 27.76
C ALA A 137 -24.84 12.47 29.17
N GLU A 138 -24.43 13.31 30.13
CA GLU A 138 -24.65 13.35 31.60
C GLU A 138 -23.33 13.72 32.32
N GLU A 139 -23.25 14.56 33.34
CA GLU A 139 -23.97 15.73 33.88
C GLU A 139 -23.16 16.12 35.14
N LEU A 140 -23.05 17.41 35.47
CA LEU A 140 -22.79 18.04 36.79
C LEU A 140 -22.28 19.47 36.52
N GLU A 141 -23.16 20.49 36.53
CA GLU A 141 -23.48 21.39 37.67
C GLU A 141 -22.24 22.14 38.21
N GLU A 142 -22.21 23.44 38.49
CA GLU A 142 -23.12 24.60 38.37
C GLU A 142 -22.24 25.85 38.68
N ALA A 143 -22.80 27.05 38.47
CA ALA A 143 -22.41 28.36 39.06
C ALA A 143 -21.33 29.24 38.38
N THR A 144 -21.80 30.17 37.53
CA THR A 144 -21.34 31.58 37.45
C THR A 144 -21.61 32.33 38.77
N PRO A 145 -20.97 33.48 39.12
CA PRO A 145 -20.55 34.59 38.23
C PRO A 145 -19.12 35.13 38.54
N ASP A 146 -18.46 35.97 37.75
CA ASP A 146 -18.58 37.43 37.71
C ASP A 146 -17.49 38.01 36.76
N ILE A 147 -17.76 39.11 36.05
CA ILE A 147 -16.82 39.84 35.17
C ILE A 147 -16.75 41.26 35.74
N PRO A 148 -15.58 41.88 36.07
CA PRO A 148 -14.77 42.53 35.03
C PRO A 148 -13.29 42.85 35.35
N GLN A 149 -12.42 42.91 34.32
CA GLN A 149 -11.71 44.14 33.88
C GLN A 149 -10.50 43.86 32.97
N LYS A 150 -10.46 44.69 31.93
CA LYS A 150 -9.49 44.84 30.85
C LYS A 150 -8.10 45.24 31.39
N ARG A 151 -7.05 44.48 31.07
CA ARG A 151 -5.67 44.98 31.04
C ARG A 151 -4.99 44.59 29.73
N GLN A 152 -4.68 45.61 28.94
CA GLN A 152 -3.72 45.57 27.83
C GLN A 152 -2.40 44.93 28.29
N ARG A 153 -1.85 44.02 27.48
CA ARG A 153 -0.42 43.69 27.53
C ARG A 153 0.13 43.46 26.11
N THR A 154 0.73 44.54 25.62
CA THR A 154 1.99 44.62 24.86
C THR A 154 2.26 43.60 23.74
N GLY A 155 2.21 44.10 22.49
CA GLY A 155 2.54 43.38 21.26
C GLY A 155 4.00 42.92 21.08
N GLU A 156 4.89 43.20 22.04
CA GLU A 156 6.28 42.71 22.01
C GLU A 156 6.38 41.20 22.29
N ALA A 157 5.47 40.64 23.10
CA ALA A 157 5.44 39.20 23.37
C ALA A 157 5.04 38.38 22.13
N ILE A 158 4.16 38.93 21.28
CA ILE A 158 3.70 38.27 20.05
C ILE A 158 4.83 38.27 19.00
N LEU A 159 5.61 39.35 18.91
CA LEU A 159 6.74 39.42 17.97
C LEU A 159 7.89 38.47 18.35
N SER A 160 8.16 38.29 19.65
CA SER A 160 9.14 37.31 20.14
C SER A 160 8.69 35.88 19.83
N MET A 161 7.42 35.55 20.09
CA MET A 161 6.87 34.22 19.80
C MET A 161 6.87 33.87 18.30
N LEU A 162 6.73 34.86 17.41
CA LEU A 162 6.83 34.67 15.95
C LEU A 162 8.28 34.46 15.48
N GLY A 163 9.25 35.10 16.14
CA GLY A 163 10.68 34.91 15.89
C GLY A 163 11.13 33.49 16.23
N ASP A 164 10.73 33.00 17.39
CA ASP A 164 11.09 31.66 17.89
C ASP A 164 10.47 30.53 17.06
N MET A 165 9.25 30.73 16.54
CA MET A 165 8.62 29.77 15.64
C MET A 165 9.34 29.71 14.28
N ARG A 166 9.81 30.85 13.77
CA ARG A 166 10.51 30.91 12.48
C ARG A 166 11.91 30.32 12.53
N THR A 167 12.64 30.52 13.63
CA THR A 167 13.96 29.88 13.85
C THR A 167 13.81 28.38 14.06
N SER A 168 12.82 27.94 14.85
CA SER A 168 12.51 26.51 15.05
C SER A 168 12.14 25.80 13.74
N PHE A 169 11.33 26.44 12.88
CA PHE A 169 11.05 25.91 11.54
C PHE A 169 12.28 25.89 10.64
N GLN A 170 13.15 26.90 10.72
CA GLN A 170 14.34 26.98 9.88
C GLN A 170 15.44 26.02 10.32
N ASP A 171 15.54 25.71 11.61
CA ASP A 171 16.38 24.67 12.17
C ASP A 171 15.82 23.27 11.86
N ALA A 172 14.50 23.09 11.87
CA ALA A 172 13.85 21.84 11.43
C ALA A 172 14.06 21.57 9.93
N LEU A 173 14.13 22.63 9.10
CA LEU A 173 14.46 22.50 7.68
C LEU A 173 15.94 22.19 7.43
N LYS A 174 16.85 22.63 8.32
CA LYS A 174 18.28 22.27 8.27
C LYS A 174 18.58 20.89 8.86
N ALA A 175 17.72 20.39 9.75
CA ALA A 175 17.83 19.06 10.37
C ALA A 175 17.37 17.92 9.44
N ASN A 176 16.75 18.24 8.29
CA ASN A 176 16.56 17.29 7.20
C ASN A 176 17.77 17.29 6.26
N GLU A 177 18.91 16.84 6.79
CA GLU A 177 19.88 16.21 5.91
C GLU A 177 19.17 14.98 5.31
N PRO A 178 19.11 14.81 3.97
CA PRO A 178 18.37 13.72 3.38
C PRO A 178 18.90 12.41 3.94
N LEU A 179 18.08 11.70 4.72
CA LEU A 179 18.35 10.29 4.98
C LEU A 179 18.58 9.64 3.60
N PRO A 180 19.69 8.91 3.38
CA PRO A 180 19.91 8.25 2.12
C PRO A 180 18.71 7.33 1.88
N MET A 181 17.94 7.63 0.83
CA MET A 181 16.88 6.73 0.39
C MET A 181 17.50 5.34 0.16
N PRO A 182 16.77 4.24 0.37
CA PRO A 182 17.24 2.93 -0.09
C PRO A 182 17.52 3.06 -1.58
N GLN A 183 18.79 3.16 -1.97
CA GLN A 183 19.16 3.24 -3.36
C GLN A 183 18.94 1.85 -3.92
N ALA A 184 17.87 1.67 -4.69
CA ALA A 184 17.71 0.45 -5.47
C ALA A 184 18.95 0.30 -6.35
N THR A 185 19.59 -0.86 -6.29
CA THR A 185 20.83 -1.11 -7.04
C THR A 185 20.53 -0.93 -8.53
N PRO A 186 21.19 0.01 -9.25
CA PRO A 186 20.90 0.27 -10.65
C PRO A 186 21.02 -1.01 -11.47
N PRO A 187 20.14 -1.28 -12.45
CA PRO A 187 20.20 -2.49 -13.25
C PRO A 187 21.56 -2.71 -13.94
N ALA A 188 22.23 -1.62 -14.33
CA ALA A 188 23.58 -1.69 -14.90
C ALA A 188 24.62 -2.24 -13.90
N GLN A 189 24.48 -1.91 -12.61
CA GLN A 189 25.36 -2.42 -11.56
C GLN A 189 25.08 -3.89 -11.28
N ILE A 190 23.81 -4.31 -11.27
CA ILE A 190 23.43 -5.73 -11.14
C ILE A 190 24.07 -6.55 -12.27
N LEU A 191 23.97 -6.06 -13.51
CA LEU A 191 24.56 -6.74 -14.66
C LEU A 191 26.09 -6.84 -14.55
N ALA A 192 26.77 -5.74 -14.22
CA ALA A 192 28.22 -5.72 -14.01
C ALA A 192 28.65 -6.73 -12.94
N THR A 193 27.92 -6.82 -11.82
CA THR A 193 28.25 -7.77 -10.76
C THR A 193 28.05 -9.24 -11.15
N LEU A 194 27.13 -9.53 -12.07
CA LEU A 194 26.96 -10.88 -12.61
C LEU A 194 28.07 -11.23 -13.62
N GLU A 195 28.56 -10.24 -14.36
CA GLU A 195 29.68 -10.41 -15.31
C GLU A 195 31.01 -10.67 -14.61
N GLU A 196 31.17 -10.21 -13.36
CA GLU A 196 32.35 -10.49 -12.53
C GLU A 196 32.40 -11.93 -11.98
N ILE A 197 31.30 -12.70 -12.06
CA ILE A 197 31.25 -14.07 -11.53
C ILE A 197 31.95 -15.03 -12.51
N PRO A 198 33.03 -15.71 -12.09
CA PRO A 198 33.76 -16.61 -12.97
C PRO A 198 32.91 -17.82 -13.37
N ASP A 199 33.10 -18.28 -14.61
CA ASP A 199 32.45 -19.46 -15.18
C ASP A 199 30.91 -19.47 -15.12
N LEU A 200 30.26 -18.30 -15.06
CA LEU A 200 28.81 -18.20 -15.14
C LEU A 200 28.35 -18.25 -16.61
N ALA A 201 27.59 -19.27 -16.98
CA ALA A 201 27.10 -19.41 -18.34
C ALA A 201 26.13 -18.27 -18.69
N ARG A 202 26.14 -17.82 -19.95
CA ARG A 202 25.28 -16.72 -20.43
C ARG A 202 23.80 -16.96 -20.17
N SER A 203 23.33 -18.21 -20.27
CA SER A 203 21.93 -18.58 -19.97
C SER A 203 21.58 -18.37 -18.50
N ASP A 204 22.52 -18.70 -17.60
CA ASP A 204 22.32 -18.59 -16.16
C ASP A 204 22.44 -17.14 -15.72
N LEU A 205 23.36 -16.37 -16.31
CA LEU A 205 23.45 -14.91 -16.13
C LEU A 205 22.14 -14.23 -16.47
N LEU A 206 21.54 -14.51 -17.63
CA LEU A 206 20.27 -13.90 -18.04
C LEU A 206 19.11 -14.29 -17.11
N ARG A 207 19.08 -15.56 -16.66
CA ARG A 207 18.06 -16.06 -15.74
C ARG A 207 18.19 -15.42 -14.35
N SER A 208 19.41 -15.33 -13.83
CA SER A 208 19.72 -14.67 -12.57
C SER A 208 19.43 -13.17 -12.63
N TYR A 209 19.79 -12.49 -13.72
CA TYR A 209 19.51 -11.07 -13.92
C TYR A 209 18.01 -10.76 -13.86
N GLY A 210 17.18 -11.57 -14.54
CA GLY A 210 15.73 -11.41 -14.52
C GLY A 210 15.11 -11.55 -13.12
N LYS A 211 15.73 -12.33 -12.23
CA LYS A 211 15.29 -12.48 -10.83
C LYS A 211 15.79 -11.33 -9.95
N LEU A 212 17.04 -10.92 -10.13
CA LEU A 212 17.69 -9.91 -9.32
C LEU A 212 17.13 -8.51 -9.56
N ILE A 213 16.78 -8.16 -10.80
CA ILE A 213 16.19 -6.85 -11.11
C ILE A 213 14.81 -6.63 -10.46
N LEU A 214 14.15 -7.72 -10.05
CA LEU A 214 12.84 -7.70 -9.40
C LEU A 214 12.94 -7.78 -7.87
N SER A 215 14.14 -7.94 -7.29
CA SER A 215 14.31 -8.11 -5.85
C SER A 215 15.62 -7.52 -5.32
N GLU A 216 15.52 -6.33 -4.73
CA GLU A 216 16.65 -5.68 -4.05
C GLU A 216 17.26 -6.56 -2.96
N ARG A 217 16.43 -7.35 -2.27
CA ARG A 217 16.90 -8.26 -1.21
C ARG A 217 17.78 -9.38 -1.75
N LEU A 218 17.49 -9.90 -2.95
CA LEU A 218 18.34 -10.90 -3.60
C LEU A 218 19.64 -10.25 -4.10
N VAL A 219 19.59 -9.01 -4.58
CA VAL A 219 20.80 -8.26 -4.95
C VAL A 219 21.70 -8.06 -3.73
N GLN A 220 21.13 -7.62 -2.61
CA GLN A 220 21.90 -7.42 -1.39
C GLN A 220 22.50 -8.74 -0.86
N ALA A 221 21.74 -9.83 -0.86
CA ALA A 221 22.24 -11.15 -0.49
C ALA A 221 23.40 -11.61 -1.40
N LEU A 222 23.33 -11.33 -2.71
CA LEU A 222 24.42 -11.60 -3.64
C LEU A 222 25.68 -10.80 -3.29
N MET A 223 25.54 -9.52 -2.92
CA MET A 223 26.67 -8.66 -2.56
C MET A 223 27.33 -9.08 -1.24
N GLU A 224 26.56 -9.60 -0.29
CA GLU A 224 27.06 -10.09 1.00
C GLU A 224 27.80 -11.44 0.89
N LEU A 225 27.55 -12.21 -0.18
CA LEU A 225 28.21 -13.49 -0.40
C LEU A 225 29.66 -13.33 -0.91
N PRO A 226 30.59 -14.17 -0.42
CA PRO A 226 31.92 -14.34 -1.02
C PRO A 226 31.84 -14.72 -2.50
N MET A 227 32.77 -14.18 -3.32
CA MET A 227 32.72 -14.29 -4.79
C MET A 227 32.68 -15.74 -5.30
N ASP A 228 33.37 -16.65 -4.63
CA ASP A 228 33.42 -18.09 -4.93
C ASP A 228 32.08 -18.80 -4.71
N MET A 229 31.24 -18.28 -3.81
CA MET A 229 29.93 -18.86 -3.49
C MET A 229 28.79 -18.33 -4.38
N ARG A 230 28.99 -17.18 -5.04
CA ARG A 230 27.92 -16.49 -5.78
C ARG A 230 27.37 -17.33 -6.92
N LYS A 231 28.23 -18.04 -7.66
CA LYS A 231 27.80 -18.90 -8.77
C LYS A 231 26.86 -20.01 -8.29
N GLU A 232 27.29 -20.79 -7.29
CA GLU A 232 26.50 -21.90 -6.76
C GLU A 232 25.17 -21.41 -6.18
N TRP A 233 25.21 -20.30 -5.45
CA TRP A 233 24.02 -19.66 -4.92
C TRP A 233 23.03 -19.25 -6.01
N LEU A 234 23.51 -18.62 -7.09
CA LEU A 234 22.67 -18.25 -8.23
C LEU A 234 22.06 -19.46 -8.95
N LEU A 235 22.77 -20.59 -9.00
CA LEU A 235 22.25 -21.83 -9.57
C LEU A 235 21.21 -22.50 -8.66
N MET A 236 21.30 -22.36 -7.34
CA MET A 236 20.28 -22.85 -6.40
C MET A 236 18.97 -22.06 -6.48
N LEU A 237 19.01 -20.80 -6.93
CA LEU A 237 17.81 -19.99 -7.14
C LEU A 237 17.03 -20.40 -8.39
N ASN A 238 17.55 -21.31 -9.23
CA ASN A 238 17.03 -21.65 -10.56
C ASN A 238 16.10 -22.84 -10.64
#